data_AF-A0A075KDP7-F1
#
_entry.id   AF-A0A075KDP7-F1
#
_cell.length_a   1.000
_cell.length_b   1.000
_cell.length_c   1.000
_cell.angle_alpha   90.00
_cell.angle_beta   90.00
_cell.angle_gamma   90.00
#
_symmetry.space_group_name_H-M   'P 1'
#
loop_
_entity.id
_entity.type
_entity.pdbx_description
1 polymer ?
#
loop_
_entity_poly.entity_id
_entity_poly.type
_entity_poly.pdbx_seq_one_letter_code
_entity_poly.pdbx_strand_id
1 'polypeptide(L)'
;MYKLIIGNIRITVSDDSISREQATAAARQSIAAAQGQGKVLSHIEITKGETGLDIIPTEKTGHRQSRKTIKQSMLDGMQVAIQEKLYPTGTFSNKDLWYDGDTGQEWTGNAVSDARDELVKAFESWASTIK
;
A
#
# COMPACT_ATOMS: atom_id res chain seq x y z
N MET A 1 1.39 -25.31 26.73
CA MET A 1 1.11 -24.45 25.59
C MET A 1 0.29 -23.24 26.04
N TYR A 2 0.68 -22.01 25.65
CA TYR A 2 -0.11 -20.81 25.92
C TYR A 2 -0.08 -19.82 24.75
N LYS A 3 -1.03 -18.87 24.75
CA LYS A 3 -1.18 -17.87 23.70
C LYS A 3 -1.02 -16.46 24.27
N LEU A 4 -0.43 -15.58 23.48
CA LEU A 4 -0.27 -14.16 23.78
C LEU A 4 -0.71 -13.32 22.57
N ILE A 5 -1.00 -12.05 22.81
CA ILE A 5 -1.28 -11.08 21.76
C ILE A 5 -0.39 -9.86 22.02
N ILE A 6 0.35 -9.43 21.00
CA ILE A 6 1.10 -8.16 21.02
C ILE A 6 0.58 -7.31 19.87
N GLY A 7 -0.14 -6.23 20.20
CA GLY A 7 -0.84 -5.41 19.20
C GLY A 7 -1.89 -6.23 18.45
N ASN A 8 -1.73 -6.36 17.12
CA ASN A 8 -2.62 -7.12 16.24
C ASN A 8 -2.07 -8.50 15.84
N ILE A 9 -1.02 -8.97 16.52
CA ILE A 9 -0.27 -10.18 16.16
C ILE A 9 -0.55 -11.26 17.20
N ARG A 10 -1.02 -12.42 16.74
CA ARG A 10 -1.27 -13.59 17.60
C ARG A 10 0.04 -14.34 17.81
N ILE A 11 0.33 -14.77 19.02
CA ILE A 11 1.54 -15.53 19.35
C ILE A 11 1.12 -16.86 19.98
N THR A 12 1.59 -17.97 19.43
CA THR A 12 1.41 -19.31 20.00
C THR A 12 2.75 -19.79 20.56
N VAL A 13 2.76 -20.18 21.83
CA VAL A 13 3.92 -20.78 22.49
C VAL A 13 3.62 -22.25 22.76
N SER A 14 4.37 -23.13 22.11
CA SER A 14 4.10 -24.57 22.13
C SER A 14 4.59 -25.25 23.41
N ASP A 15 5.56 -24.67 24.12
CA ASP A 15 6.20 -25.23 25.31
C ASP A 15 6.00 -24.33 26.55
N ASP A 16 5.49 -24.89 27.66
CA ASP A 16 5.25 -24.16 28.91
C ASP A 16 6.52 -23.82 29.70
N SER A 17 7.65 -24.43 29.35
CA SER A 17 8.96 -24.10 29.94
C SER A 17 9.51 -22.75 29.46
N ILE A 18 8.90 -22.16 28.42
CA ILE A 18 9.28 -20.84 27.91
C ILE A 18 8.58 -19.76 28.74
N SER A 19 9.36 -18.91 29.41
CA SER A 19 8.77 -17.83 30.22
C SER A 19 8.03 -16.83 29.33
N ARG A 20 6.97 -16.21 29.87
CA ARG A 20 6.21 -15.18 29.14
C ARG A 20 7.08 -14.01 28.70
N GLU A 21 8.07 -13.64 29.51
CA GLU A 21 9.02 -12.57 29.21
C GLU A 21 9.91 -12.94 28.03
N GLN A 22 10.46 -14.16 28.03
CA GLN A 22 11.27 -14.69 26.93
C GLN A 22 10.48 -14.76 25.61
N ALA A 23 9.25 -15.29 25.67
CA ALA A 23 8.36 -15.35 24.51
C ALA A 23 8.01 -13.94 23.99
N THR A 24 7.77 -12.98 24.90
CA THR A 24 7.45 -11.59 24.54
C THR A 24 8.64 -10.88 23.89
N ALA A 25 9.85 -11.07 24.43
CA ALA A 25 11.08 -10.49 23.88
C ALA A 25 11.38 -11.04 22.48
N ALA A 26 11.32 -12.37 22.31
CA ALA A 26 11.49 -13.05 21.04
C ALA A 26 10.46 -12.59 19.98
N ALA A 27 9.18 -12.53 20.37
CA ALA A 27 8.12 -12.04 19.49
C ALA A 27 8.36 -10.58 19.08
N ARG A 28 8.73 -9.68 20.01
CA ARG A 28 9.02 -8.27 19.70
C ARG A 28 10.18 -8.11 18.72
N GLN A 29 11.23 -8.91 18.88
CA GLN A 29 12.38 -8.89 17.96
C GLN A 29 11.98 -9.32 16.54
N SER A 30 11.18 -10.39 16.42
CA SER A 30 10.66 -10.86 15.13
C SER A 30 9.73 -9.82 14.47
N ILE A 31 8.88 -9.15 15.26
CA ILE A 31 8.03 -8.05 14.79
C ILE A 31 8.88 -6.88 14.26
N ALA A 32 9.91 -6.46 15.01
CA ALA A 32 10.78 -5.37 14.60
C ALA A 32 11.57 -5.71 13.31
N ALA A 33 12.06 -6.94 13.19
CA ALA A 33 12.74 -7.41 11.98
C ALA A 33 11.82 -7.42 10.76
N ALA A 34 10.58 -7.92 10.91
CA ALA A 34 9.58 -7.88 9.85
C ALA A 34 9.20 -6.45 9.44
N GLN A 35 9.05 -5.54 10.42
CA GLN A 35 8.78 -4.13 10.18
C GLN A 35 9.93 -3.44 9.43
N GLY A 36 11.18 -3.75 9.74
CA GLY A 36 12.35 -3.26 9.01
C GLY A 36 12.35 -3.65 7.52
N GLN A 37 11.68 -4.76 7.17
CA GLN A 37 11.50 -5.23 5.79
C GLN A 37 10.17 -4.79 5.18
N GLY A 38 9.38 -3.94 5.86
CA GLY A 38 8.06 -3.51 5.39
C GLY A 38 6.99 -4.61 5.42
N LYS A 39 7.27 -5.75 6.08
CA LYS A 39 6.35 -6.88 6.24
C LYS A 39 5.50 -6.69 7.48
N VAL A 40 4.27 -7.19 7.42
CA VAL A 40 3.36 -7.22 8.58
C VAL A 40 3.05 -8.68 8.91
N LEU A 41 3.28 -9.06 10.16
CA LEU A 41 3.01 -10.41 10.64
C LEU A 41 1.56 -10.50 11.13
N SER A 42 0.94 -11.67 10.95
CA SER A 42 -0.35 -12.01 11.57
C SER A 42 -0.20 -13.00 12.72
N HIS A 43 0.80 -13.89 12.62
CA HIS A 43 1.04 -14.94 13.60
C HIS A 43 2.53 -15.12 13.86
N ILE A 44 2.89 -15.53 15.07
CA ILE A 44 4.24 -15.99 15.43
C ILE A 44 4.08 -17.26 16.26
N GLU A 45 4.71 -18.33 15.81
CA GLU A 45 4.84 -19.56 16.59
C GLU A 45 6.22 -19.59 17.24
N ILE A 46 6.26 -19.87 18.54
CA ILE A 46 7.50 -20.00 19.32
C ILE A 46 7.56 -21.41 19.87
N THR A 47 8.62 -22.13 19.50
CA THR A 47 8.90 -23.48 19.96
C THR A 47 10.30 -23.55 20.57
N LYS A 48 10.57 -24.62 21.32
CA LYS A 48 11.89 -24.87 21.89
C LYS A 48 12.64 -25.84 20.97
N GLY A 49 13.68 -25.34 20.31
CA GLY A 49 14.59 -26.14 19.51
C GLY A 49 15.80 -26.63 20.30
N GLU A 50 16.65 -27.44 19.67
CA GLU A 50 17.84 -28.03 20.30
C GLU A 50 18.88 -26.99 20.74
N THR A 51 18.93 -25.83 20.09
CA THR A 51 19.92 -24.77 20.33
C THR A 51 19.34 -23.46 20.87
N GLY A 52 18.03 -23.39 21.13
CA GLY A 52 17.36 -22.15 21.56
C GLY A 52 15.88 -22.09 21.19
N LEU A 53 15.31 -20.87 21.22
CA LEU A 53 13.94 -20.65 20.75
C LEU A 53 13.90 -20.65 19.23
N ASP A 54 13.03 -21.48 18.65
CA ASP A 54 12.72 -21.46 17.23
C ASP A 54 11.45 -20.62 17.01
N ILE A 55 11.54 -19.67 16.08
CA ILE A 55 10.52 -18.62 15.87
C ILE A 55 10.07 -18.69 14.43
N ILE A 56 8.81 -19.07 14.22
CA ILE A 56 8.20 -19.20 12.89
C ILE A 56 7.19 -18.06 12.71
N PRO A 57 7.57 -16.94 12.05
CA PRO A 57 6.65 -15.85 11.76
C PRO A 57 5.77 -16.18 10.54
N THR A 58 4.47 -15.92 10.65
CA THR A 58 3.53 -15.96 9.53
C THR A 58 3.19 -14.53 9.09
N GLU A 59 3.53 -14.23 7.84
CA GLU A 59 3.21 -12.95 7.21
C GLU A 59 1.71 -12.83 6.94
N LYS A 60 1.15 -11.64 7.15
CA LYS A 60 -0.23 -11.33 6.85
C LYS A 60 -0.38 -11.13 5.34
N THR A 61 -0.92 -12.13 4.66
CA THR A 61 -1.29 -12.04 3.25
C THR A 61 -2.40 -10.99 3.03
N GLY A 62 -2.26 -10.16 2.00
CA GLY A 62 -3.24 -9.13 1.65
C GLY A 62 -3.15 -7.83 2.47
N HIS A 63 -2.12 -7.66 3.32
CA HIS A 63 -1.87 -6.36 3.91
C HIS A 63 -1.28 -5.44 2.83
N ARG A 64 -2.04 -4.39 2.43
CA ARG A 64 -1.48 -3.26 1.67
C ARG A 64 -0.21 -2.82 2.40
N GLN A 65 0.93 -2.74 1.71
CA GLN A 65 2.14 -2.13 2.25
C GLN A 65 1.75 -0.83 2.95
N SER A 66 1.94 -0.77 4.27
CA SER A 66 1.44 0.34 5.09
C SER A 66 2.13 1.67 4.79
N ARG A 67 3.20 1.64 3.98
CA ARG A 67 3.97 2.81 3.59
C ARG A 67 4.17 2.80 2.08
N LYS A 68 3.44 3.67 1.38
CA LYS A 68 3.82 4.10 0.04
C LYS A 68 5.20 4.75 0.13
N THR A 69 6.06 4.53 -0.84
CA THR A 69 7.23 5.40 -1.00
C THR A 69 6.74 6.82 -1.31
N ILE A 70 7.56 7.84 -1.01
CA ILE A 70 7.23 9.23 -1.37
C ILE A 70 6.92 9.36 -2.87
N LYS A 71 7.67 8.62 -3.70
CA LYS A 71 7.48 8.53 -5.15
C LYS A 71 6.10 7.96 -5.52
N GLN A 72 5.69 6.85 -4.89
CA GLN A 72 4.37 6.27 -5.12
C GLN A 72 3.24 7.21 -4.66
N SER A 73 3.41 7.86 -3.51
CA SER A 73 2.42 8.83 -3.03
C SER A 73 2.28 10.04 -3.97
N MET A 74 3.39 10.51 -4.55
CA MET A 74 3.39 11.59 -5.53
C MET A 74 2.71 11.16 -6.83
N LEU A 75 3.02 9.96 -7.35
CA LEU A 75 2.37 9.43 -8.55
C LEU A 75 0.86 9.31 -8.40
N ASP A 76 0.39 8.83 -7.25
CA ASP A 76 -1.03 8.74 -6.98
C ASP A 76 -1.69 10.13 -6.94
N GLY A 77 -1.01 11.13 -6.37
CA GLY A 77 -1.48 12.52 -6.38
C GLY A 77 -1.54 13.11 -7.79
N MET A 78 -0.55 12.83 -8.63
CA MET A 78 -0.55 13.22 -10.05
C MET A 78 -1.72 12.58 -10.80
N GLN A 79 -1.98 11.29 -10.56
CA GLN A 79 -3.10 10.59 -11.19
C GLN A 79 -4.44 11.23 -10.83
N VAL A 80 -4.65 11.58 -9.55
CA VAL A 80 -5.86 12.28 -9.11
C VAL A 80 -5.99 13.64 -9.79
N ALA A 81 -4.91 14.43 -9.81
CA ALA A 81 -4.94 15.76 -10.44
C ALA A 81 -5.26 15.71 -11.94
N ILE A 82 -4.70 14.73 -12.66
CA ILE A 82 -4.99 14.52 -14.09
C ILE A 82 -6.45 14.13 -14.29
N GLN A 83 -6.99 13.20 -13.47
CA GLN A 83 -8.39 12.81 -13.56
C GLN A 83 -9.33 13.98 -13.28
N GLU A 84 -9.05 14.79 -12.26
CA GLU A 84 -9.87 15.97 -11.94
C GLU A 84 -9.83 17.00 -13.06
N LYS A 85 -8.66 17.22 -13.68
CA LYS A 85 -8.50 18.17 -14.77
C LYS A 85 -9.19 17.73 -16.06
N LEU A 86 -9.10 16.45 -16.40
CA LEU A 86 -9.64 15.91 -17.65
C LEU A 86 -11.12 15.51 -17.51
N TYR A 87 -11.58 15.10 -16.32
CA TYR A 87 -12.96 14.71 -16.08
C TYR A 87 -13.55 15.50 -14.91
N PRO A 88 -13.80 16.80 -15.10
CA PRO A 88 -14.40 17.62 -14.05
C PRO A 88 -15.80 17.07 -13.71
N THR A 89 -16.06 16.94 -12.41
CA THR A 89 -17.32 16.38 -11.88
C THR A 89 -18.31 17.45 -11.44
N GLY A 90 -17.93 18.73 -11.47
CA GLY A 90 -18.77 19.84 -11.02
C GLY A 90 -20.00 20.04 -11.90
N THR A 91 -21.14 20.39 -11.31
CA THR A 91 -22.42 20.60 -12.00
C THR A 91 -22.36 21.65 -13.13
N PHE A 92 -21.45 22.63 -13.02
CA PHE A 92 -21.26 23.70 -14.01
C PHE A 92 -20.11 23.44 -14.98
N SER A 93 -19.50 22.25 -14.95
CA SER A 93 -18.41 21.92 -15.86
C SER A 93 -18.95 21.46 -17.21
N ASN A 94 -18.50 22.12 -18.29
CA ASN A 94 -18.81 21.68 -19.64
C ASN A 94 -17.85 20.55 -20.03
N LYS A 95 -18.31 19.31 -19.86
CA LYS A 95 -17.51 18.10 -20.12
C LYS A 95 -17.17 17.94 -21.59
N ASP A 96 -17.91 18.57 -22.48
CA ASP A 96 -17.72 18.41 -23.92
C ASP A 96 -16.92 19.57 -24.54
N LEU A 97 -16.37 20.47 -23.73
CA LEU A 97 -15.58 21.62 -24.18
C LEU A 97 -14.18 21.54 -23.59
N TRP A 98 -13.18 21.83 -24.42
CA TRP A 98 -11.84 22.19 -23.97
C TRP A 98 -11.50 23.57 -24.51
N TYR A 99 -11.14 24.48 -23.61
CA TYR A 99 -10.70 25.84 -23.93
C TYR A 99 -9.21 25.95 -23.60
N ASP A 100 -8.42 26.32 -24.60
CA ASP A 100 -7.03 26.69 -24.40
C ASP A 100 -6.92 28.20 -24.18
N GLY A 101 -6.50 28.57 -22.97
CA GLY A 101 -6.33 29.97 -22.59
C GLY A 101 -5.18 30.68 -23.27
N ASP A 102 -4.18 29.94 -23.77
CA ASP A 102 -2.99 30.53 -24.39
C ASP A 102 -3.26 30.91 -25.85
N THR A 103 -4.01 30.07 -26.58
CA THR A 103 -4.33 30.30 -28.00
C THR A 103 -5.74 30.83 -28.23
N GLY A 104 -6.61 30.80 -27.21
CA GLY A 104 -8.03 31.07 -27.34
C GLY A 104 -8.80 30.02 -28.13
N GLN A 105 -8.20 28.86 -28.39
CA GLN A 105 -8.83 27.79 -29.17
C GLN A 105 -9.82 27.00 -28.34
N GLU A 106 -10.90 26.60 -29.00
CA GLU A 106 -11.95 25.77 -28.43
C GLU A 106 -12.10 24.49 -29.24
N TRP A 107 -12.14 23.36 -28.53
CA TRP A 107 -12.52 22.07 -29.09
C TRP A 107 -13.77 21.59 -28.38
N THR A 108 -14.64 20.91 -29.14
CA THR A 108 -15.88 20.38 -28.59
C THR A 108 -16.17 18.94 -29.01
N GLY A 109 -17.05 18.28 -28.25
CA GLY A 109 -17.60 16.97 -28.59
C GLY A 109 -16.57 15.83 -28.52
N ASN A 110 -16.73 14.84 -29.40
CA ASN A 110 -15.95 13.58 -29.35
C ASN A 110 -14.44 13.79 -29.45
N ALA A 111 -13.99 14.83 -30.16
CA ALA A 111 -12.56 15.14 -30.24
C ALA A 111 -11.94 15.41 -28.85
N VAL A 112 -12.72 16.02 -27.94
CA VAL A 112 -12.30 16.28 -26.57
C VAL A 112 -12.32 15.00 -25.74
N SER A 113 -13.33 14.13 -25.89
CA SER A 113 -13.37 12.86 -25.15
C SER A 113 -12.24 11.93 -25.57
N ASP A 114 -12.00 11.81 -26.88
CA ASP A 114 -10.99 10.92 -27.45
C ASP A 114 -9.59 11.36 -27.00
N ALA A 115 -9.31 12.67 -27.04
CA ALA A 115 -8.05 13.23 -26.56
C ALA A 115 -7.84 12.99 -25.05
N ARG A 116 -8.88 13.12 -24.22
CA ARG A 116 -8.79 12.84 -22.77
C ARG A 116 -8.44 11.38 -22.51
N ASP A 117 -9.12 10.46 -23.18
CA ASP A 117 -8.89 9.02 -23.03
C ASP A 117 -7.47 8.63 -23.48
N GLU A 118 -6.98 9.23 -24.58
CA GLU A 118 -5.60 9.02 -25.05
C GLU A 118 -4.57 9.52 -24.03
N LEU A 119 -4.75 10.74 -23.50
CA LEU A 119 -3.84 11.33 -22.51
C LEU A 119 -3.80 10.51 -21.21
N VAL A 120 -4.95 10.03 -20.74
CA VAL A 120 -5.03 9.20 -19.52
C VAL A 120 -4.32 7.88 -19.73
N LYS A 121 -4.57 7.20 -20.85
CA LYS A 121 -3.89 5.94 -21.17
C LYS A 121 -2.38 6.12 -21.29
N ALA A 122 -1.93 7.19 -21.95
CA ALA A 122 -0.51 7.51 -22.08
C ALA A 122 0.13 7.76 -20.70
N PHE A 123 -0.56 8.53 -19.84
CA PHE A 123 -0.11 8.77 -18.48
C PHE A 123 -0.04 7.49 -17.64
N GLU A 124 -1.07 6.64 -17.68
CA GLU A 124 -1.09 5.36 -16.95
C GLU A 124 0.04 4.43 -17.41
N SER A 125 0.27 4.36 -18.73
CA SER A 125 1.38 3.61 -19.30
C SER A 125 2.72 4.12 -18.79
N TRP A 126 2.95 5.44 -18.81
CA TRP A 126 4.18 6.05 -18.29
C TRP A 126 4.32 5.85 -16.77
N ALA A 127 3.26 6.07 -15.99
CA ALA A 127 3.29 5.90 -14.53
C ALA A 127 3.64 4.46 -14.14
N SER A 128 3.25 3.47 -14.96
CA SER A 128 3.60 2.07 -14.76
C SER A 128 5.11 1.80 -14.86
N THR A 129 5.86 2.58 -15.65
CA THR A 129 7.32 2.43 -15.79
C THR A 129 8.11 3.01 -14.62
N ILE A 130 7.44 3.72 -13.71
CA ILE A 130 8.07 4.44 -12.60
C ILE A 130 8.03 3.62 -11.30
N LYS A 131 7.19 2.58 -11.27
CA LYS A 131 6.99 1.67 -10.13
C LYS A 131 8.26 0.94 -9.71
#